data_AF-A0A954Z5C1-F1
#
_entry.id   AF-A0A954Z5C1-F1
#
_cell.length_a   1.000
_cell.length_b   1.000
_cell.length_c   1.000
_cell.angle_alpha   90.00
_cell.angle_beta   90.00
_cell.angle_gamma   90.00
#
_symmetry.space_group_name_H-M   'P 1'
#
loop_
_entity.id
_entity.type
_entity.pdbx_description
1 polymer ?
#
loop_
_entity_poly.entity_id
_entity_poly.type
_entity_poly.pdbx_seq_one_letter_code
_entity_poly.pdbx_strand_id
1 'polypeptide(L)'
;MMKKNVLIGIVVVGFGVAAPAWLIASGANGGSGTSVDAATAPELSVSREQAPSGGVYELIYARRFELDQPYHSRWNRERAKVERGYLVAIRVAPEYIFPHEAATPVLFAGDVPIERINVGYDDGVVIGVIPGDRSPETAPIYFGSPDYPERVSAAHGLAELERMRAAGGAARPATEVSSALSVEPLALAPMDKAALYREAGRLIALYAPSESSLAEELQAMR
;
A
#
# COMPACT_ATOMS: atom_id res chain seq x y z
N MET A 1 48.63 -18.58 10.30
CA MET A 1 48.44 -20.04 10.47
C MET A 1 47.45 -20.28 11.60
N MET A 2 46.41 -21.08 11.32
CA MET A 2 45.46 -21.76 12.22
C MET A 2 44.50 -20.91 13.07
N LYS A 3 43.30 -20.64 12.51
CA LYS A 3 42.06 -20.43 13.27
C LYS A 3 41.40 -21.80 13.51
N LYS A 4 41.06 -22.10 14.77
CA LYS A 4 40.37 -23.32 15.19
C LYS A 4 38.86 -23.15 14.98
N ASN A 5 38.25 -24.02 14.18
CA ASN A 5 36.80 -24.15 14.05
C ASN A 5 36.29 -25.11 15.13
N VAL A 6 35.27 -24.70 15.87
CA VAL A 6 34.47 -25.56 16.74
C VAL A 6 33.05 -25.55 16.17
N LEU A 7 32.61 -26.69 15.64
CA LEU A 7 31.23 -26.90 15.21
C LEU A 7 30.61 -27.95 16.14
N ILE A 8 29.61 -27.54 16.91
CA ILE A 8 28.84 -28.37 17.82
C ILE A 8 27.74 -29.05 17.00
N GLY A 9 27.75 -30.39 16.98
CA GLY A 9 26.69 -31.19 16.38
C GLY A 9 25.47 -31.25 17.30
N ILE A 10 24.28 -31.00 16.74
CA ILE A 10 23.01 -31.26 17.40
C ILE A 10 22.36 -32.46 16.69
N VAL A 11 22.15 -33.51 17.46
CA VAL A 11 21.36 -34.69 17.12
C VAL A 11 19.92 -34.41 17.56
N VAL A 12 18.95 -34.50 16.63
CA VAL A 12 17.53 -34.55 16.98
C VAL A 12 16.99 -35.90 16.52
N VAL A 13 16.59 -36.70 17.49
CA VAL A 13 15.91 -37.98 17.34
C VAL A 13 14.47 -37.81 17.81
N GLY A 14 13.54 -38.43 17.08
CA GLY A 14 12.23 -38.80 17.59
C GLY A 14 11.07 -38.00 16.98
N PHE A 15 9.87 -38.55 16.81
CA PHE A 15 9.34 -39.90 16.98
C PHE A 15 8.04 -39.90 16.15
N GLY A 16 7.80 -40.97 15.38
CA GLY A 16 6.51 -41.16 14.71
C GLY A 16 5.46 -41.62 15.71
N VAL A 17 4.22 -41.15 15.56
CA VAL A 17 3.05 -41.79 16.14
C VAL A 17 1.90 -41.73 15.12
N ALA A 18 1.28 -42.89 14.94
CA ALA A 18 0.27 -43.22 13.95
C ALA A 18 -1.11 -42.60 14.24
N ALA A 19 -1.89 -42.49 13.17
CA ALA A 19 -3.31 -42.13 13.13
C ALA A 19 -4.22 -43.09 13.91
N PRO A 20 -5.49 -42.68 14.11
CA PRO A 20 -6.57 -43.59 13.82
C PRO A 20 -7.59 -43.01 12.84
N ALA A 21 -8.06 -43.91 11.98
CA ALA A 21 -9.16 -43.76 11.05
C ALA A 21 -10.50 -43.56 11.78
N TRP A 22 -11.37 -42.73 11.20
CA TRP A 22 -12.82 -42.84 11.38
C TRP A 22 -13.52 -42.85 10.03
N LEU A 23 -14.59 -43.62 10.02
CA LEU A 23 -15.27 -44.24 8.89
C LEU A 23 -16.67 -43.59 8.74
N ILE A 24 -17.14 -43.48 7.49
CA ILE A 24 -18.55 -43.39 7.02
C ILE A 24 -19.38 -42.14 7.36
N ALA A 25 -19.81 -41.41 6.33
CA ALA A 25 -21.22 -41.34 5.93
C ALA A 25 -21.40 -40.65 4.57
N SER A 26 -21.95 -41.43 3.63
CA SER A 26 -22.46 -40.98 2.34
C SER A 26 -23.83 -40.35 2.56
N GLY A 27 -24.01 -39.11 2.09
CA GLY A 27 -25.28 -38.39 2.14
C GLY A 27 -25.51 -37.69 0.81
N ALA A 28 -26.24 -38.36 -0.08
CA ALA A 28 -26.85 -37.72 -1.24
C ALA A 28 -28.06 -36.90 -0.77
N ASN A 29 -28.11 -35.61 -1.10
CA ASN A 29 -29.37 -34.90 -1.14
C ASN A 29 -29.35 -33.88 -2.27
N GLY A 30 -30.22 -34.12 -3.25
CA GLY A 30 -30.48 -33.21 -4.36
C GLY A 30 -31.25 -32.00 -3.86
N GLY A 31 -30.79 -30.83 -4.30
CA GLY A 31 -31.45 -29.55 -4.06
C GLY A 31 -31.31 -28.69 -5.30
N SER A 32 -32.27 -28.80 -6.21
CA SER A 32 -32.44 -27.92 -7.35
C SER A 32 -32.84 -26.53 -6.84
N GLY A 33 -31.86 -25.69 -6.57
CA GLY A 33 -32.04 -24.28 -6.27
C GLY A 33 -31.58 -23.43 -7.45
N THR A 34 -32.52 -22.87 -8.18
CA THR A 34 -32.31 -21.75 -9.11
C THR A 34 -31.66 -20.58 -8.37
N SER A 35 -30.34 -20.44 -8.48
CA SER A 35 -29.61 -19.24 -8.11
C SER A 35 -29.65 -18.26 -9.26
N VAL A 36 -30.38 -17.16 -9.04
CA VAL A 36 -30.43 -15.98 -9.89
C VAL A 36 -29.03 -15.39 -9.99
N ASP A 37 -28.63 -15.00 -11.21
CA ASP A 37 -27.36 -14.36 -11.55
C ASP A 37 -26.99 -13.26 -10.53
N ALA A 38 -26.09 -13.60 -9.61
CA ALA A 38 -25.32 -12.61 -8.89
C ALA A 38 -24.21 -12.18 -9.85
N ALA A 39 -24.28 -10.94 -10.31
CA ALA A 39 -23.25 -10.31 -11.13
C ALA A 39 -21.89 -10.48 -10.44
N THR A 40 -21.07 -11.37 -11.00
CA THR A 40 -19.69 -11.62 -10.62
C THR A 40 -18.93 -10.30 -10.73
N ALA A 41 -18.63 -9.68 -9.58
CA ALA A 41 -17.59 -8.67 -9.52
C ALA A 41 -16.30 -9.30 -10.07
N PRO A 42 -15.52 -8.61 -10.91
CA PRO A 42 -14.30 -9.17 -11.47
C PRO A 42 -13.36 -9.55 -10.31
N GLU A 43 -13.18 -10.86 -10.10
CA GLU A 43 -12.16 -11.37 -9.18
C GLU A 43 -10.80 -10.98 -9.74
N LEU A 44 -10.17 -10.01 -9.10
CA LEU A 44 -8.79 -9.61 -9.34
C LEU A 44 -7.87 -10.71 -8.78
N SER A 45 -7.79 -11.83 -9.49
CA SER A 45 -6.86 -12.92 -9.20
C SER A 45 -5.46 -12.56 -9.72
N VAL A 46 -4.78 -11.67 -9.01
CA VAL A 46 -3.34 -11.43 -9.22
C VAL A 46 -2.58 -12.34 -8.26
N SER A 47 -1.77 -13.25 -8.79
CA SER A 47 -0.92 -14.15 -8.00
C SER A 47 -0.05 -13.34 -7.03
N ARG A 48 -0.16 -13.64 -5.72
CA ARG A 48 0.63 -13.05 -4.62
C ARG A 48 2.14 -13.36 -4.67
N GLU A 49 2.64 -13.92 -5.77
CA GLU A 49 3.83 -14.78 -5.73
C GLU A 49 5.17 -14.04 -5.74
N GLN A 50 5.22 -12.73 -6.01
CA GLN A 50 6.37 -11.89 -5.64
C GLN A 50 6.01 -10.42 -5.79
N ALA A 51 6.10 -9.64 -4.72
CA ALA A 51 6.03 -8.19 -4.84
C ALA A 51 7.23 -7.72 -5.66
N PRO A 52 7.02 -6.81 -6.65
CA PRO A 52 8.12 -6.08 -7.27
C PRO A 52 9.03 -5.49 -6.20
N SER A 53 10.31 -5.32 -6.53
CA SER A 53 11.31 -4.68 -5.67
C SER A 53 10.73 -3.46 -4.94
N GLY A 54 10.61 -3.55 -3.61
CA GLY A 54 10.09 -2.48 -2.76
C GLY A 54 8.65 -2.62 -2.28
N GLY A 55 7.98 -3.78 -2.42
CA GLY A 55 6.71 -4.06 -1.74
C GLY A 55 5.46 -3.42 -2.36
N VAL A 56 5.56 -2.91 -3.60
CA VAL A 56 4.48 -2.22 -4.33
C VAL A 56 4.10 -3.04 -5.56
N TYR A 57 2.87 -3.56 -5.59
CA TYR A 57 2.37 -4.40 -6.68
C TYR A 57 1.84 -3.62 -7.86
N GLU A 58 1.18 -2.49 -7.63
CA GLU A 58 0.43 -1.75 -8.67
C GLU A 58 0.12 -0.33 -8.24
N LEU A 59 0.22 0.65 -9.15
CA LEU A 59 -0.47 1.92 -9.02
C LEU A 59 -1.87 1.79 -9.65
N ILE A 60 -2.93 1.84 -8.83
CA ILE A 60 -4.32 1.63 -9.28
C ILE A 60 -4.94 2.94 -9.77
N TYR A 61 -4.64 4.03 -9.06
CA TYR A 61 -5.22 5.35 -9.30
C TYR A 61 -4.17 6.42 -8.99
N ALA A 62 -4.11 7.45 -9.83
CA ALA A 62 -3.38 8.67 -9.55
C ALA A 62 -4.12 9.88 -10.15
N ARG A 63 -4.34 10.90 -9.33
CA ARG A 63 -4.95 12.16 -9.81
C ARG A 63 -4.26 13.36 -9.19
N ARG A 64 -3.85 14.30 -10.03
CA ARG A 64 -3.23 15.55 -9.60
C ARG A 64 -4.26 16.40 -8.87
N PHE A 65 -3.86 17.06 -7.78
CA PHE A 65 -4.67 18.07 -7.10
C PHE A 65 -3.84 19.33 -6.83
N GLU A 66 -4.55 20.44 -6.60
CA GLU A 66 -4.01 21.72 -6.17
C GLU A 66 -5.00 22.32 -5.17
N LEU A 67 -4.53 22.71 -3.99
CA LEU A 67 -5.36 23.17 -2.89
C LEU A 67 -5.43 24.69 -2.87
N ASP A 68 -6.63 25.23 -2.64
CA ASP A 68 -6.84 26.65 -2.36
C ASP A 68 -6.20 27.04 -1.02
N GLN A 69 -6.28 26.14 -0.04
CA GLN A 69 -5.70 26.29 1.28
C GLN A 69 -4.71 25.17 1.57
N PRO A 70 -3.41 25.48 1.63
CA PRO A 70 -2.39 24.49 1.90
C PRO A 70 -2.38 24.03 3.36
N TYR A 71 -1.95 22.79 3.61
CA TYR A 71 -1.79 22.24 4.95
C TYR A 71 -0.36 21.77 5.21
N HIS A 72 0.02 21.55 6.47
CA HIS A 72 1.32 20.98 6.82
C HIS A 72 1.23 19.46 6.89
N SER A 73 2.08 18.77 6.13
CA SER A 73 2.17 17.31 6.22
C SER A 73 2.65 16.91 7.61
N ARG A 74 2.09 15.81 8.12
CA ARG A 74 2.56 15.17 9.37
C ARG A 74 3.60 14.08 9.11
N TRP A 75 3.85 13.78 7.83
CA TRP A 75 4.64 12.64 7.36
C TRP A 75 6.06 13.01 6.94
N ASN A 76 6.53 14.18 7.35
CA ASN A 76 7.93 14.56 7.27
C ASN A 76 8.32 15.43 8.46
N ARG A 77 9.61 15.42 8.77
CA ARG A 77 10.20 16.14 9.89
C ARG A 77 10.06 17.65 9.76
N GLU A 78 10.22 18.15 8.53
CA GLU A 78 10.16 19.57 8.21
C GLU A 78 8.73 20.12 8.18
N ARG A 79 7.71 19.26 8.30
CA ARG A 79 6.29 19.61 8.16
C ARG A 79 6.03 20.42 6.90
N ALA A 80 6.53 19.92 5.78
CA ALA A 80 6.44 20.61 4.50
C ALA A 80 4.98 20.96 4.19
N LYS A 81 4.81 22.14 3.60
CA LYS A 81 3.52 22.67 3.20
C LYS A 81 3.06 21.93 1.93
N VAL A 82 1.89 21.30 2.01
CA VAL A 82 1.23 20.60 0.89
C VAL A 82 0.22 21.56 0.28
N GLU A 83 0.54 22.06 -0.90
CA GLU A 83 -0.34 22.91 -1.71
C GLU A 83 -0.78 22.25 -3.01
N ARG A 84 -0.02 21.26 -3.48
CA ARG A 84 -0.32 20.45 -4.67
C ARG A 84 0.30 19.07 -4.53
N GLY A 85 -0.14 18.14 -5.36
CA GLY A 85 0.32 16.77 -5.29
C GLY A 85 -0.49 15.81 -6.15
N TYR A 86 -0.37 14.53 -5.81
CA TYR A 86 -1.21 13.47 -6.35
C TYR A 86 -1.93 12.73 -5.22
N LEU A 87 -3.23 12.52 -5.39
CA LEU A 87 -3.99 11.53 -4.63
C LEU A 87 -3.85 10.20 -5.35
N VAL A 88 -3.39 9.17 -4.63
CA VAL A 88 -3.07 7.87 -5.22
C VAL A 88 -3.76 6.73 -4.48
N ALA A 89 -4.05 5.65 -5.21
CA ALA A 89 -4.38 4.34 -4.66
C ALA A 89 -3.34 3.33 -5.15
N ILE A 90 -2.70 2.61 -4.23
CA ILE A 90 -1.55 1.76 -4.51
C ILE A 90 -1.81 0.37 -3.94
N ARG A 91 -1.71 -0.66 -4.76
CA ARG A 91 -1.70 -2.06 -4.31
C ARG A 91 -0.33 -2.39 -3.77
N VAL A 92 -0.27 -2.91 -2.55
CA VAL A 92 0.98 -3.17 -1.83
C VAL A 92 0.97 -4.54 -1.18
N ALA A 93 2.16 -5.01 -0.82
CA ALA A 93 2.33 -6.25 -0.08
C ALA A 93 1.95 -6.05 1.40
N PRO A 94 0.98 -6.81 1.95
CA PRO A 94 0.44 -6.57 3.29
C PRO A 94 1.49 -6.56 4.41
N GLU A 95 2.59 -7.29 4.25
CA GLU A 95 3.70 -7.34 5.20
C GLU A 95 4.42 -6.00 5.41
N TYR A 96 4.28 -5.04 4.48
CA TYR A 96 4.86 -3.70 4.61
C TYR A 96 3.94 -2.70 5.31
N ILE A 97 2.67 -3.06 5.47
CA ILE A 97 1.63 -2.18 6.04
C ILE A 97 0.92 -2.79 7.24
N PHE A 98 1.37 -3.97 7.69
CA PHE A 98 0.89 -4.58 8.92
C PHE A 98 1.06 -3.60 10.09
N PRO A 99 0.02 -3.36 10.90
CA PRO A 99 0.12 -2.49 12.07
C PRO A 99 1.13 -3.04 13.08
N HIS A 100 2.22 -2.31 13.30
CA HIS A 100 3.22 -2.64 14.31
C HIS A 100 3.29 -1.53 15.37
N GLU A 101 3.58 -1.90 16.62
CA GLU A 101 3.87 -0.92 17.70
C GLU A 101 5.23 -0.23 17.51
N ALA A 102 6.04 -0.69 16.55
CA ALA A 102 7.36 -0.19 16.23
C ALA A 102 7.38 0.58 14.90
N ALA A 103 8.55 1.10 14.53
CA ALA A 103 8.78 1.73 13.23
C ALA A 103 8.31 0.81 12.08
N THR A 104 7.56 1.38 11.13
CA THR A 104 7.06 0.68 9.94
C THR A 104 7.82 1.14 8.70
N PRO A 105 7.99 0.30 7.67
CA PRO A 105 8.51 0.74 6.38
C PRO A 105 7.76 1.99 5.89
N VAL A 106 8.52 3.02 5.51
CA VAL A 106 7.94 4.27 5.01
C VAL A 106 7.74 4.14 3.50
N LEU A 107 6.54 4.48 3.02
CA LEU A 107 6.23 4.50 1.60
C LEU A 107 6.73 5.83 0.98
N PHE A 108 7.54 5.73 -0.08
CA PHE A 108 8.10 6.88 -0.79
C PHE A 108 7.60 6.97 -2.24
N ALA A 109 7.54 8.20 -2.76
CA ALA A 109 7.51 8.50 -4.18
C ALA A 109 8.79 9.28 -4.54
N GLY A 110 9.77 8.60 -5.11
CA GLY A 110 11.11 9.16 -5.28
C GLY A 110 11.78 9.39 -3.93
N ASP A 111 12.03 10.64 -3.58
CA ASP A 111 12.67 11.09 -2.34
C ASP A 111 11.68 11.68 -1.33
N VAL A 112 10.37 11.69 -1.62
CA VAL A 112 9.35 12.23 -0.70
C VAL A 112 8.51 11.13 -0.08
N PRO A 113 8.22 11.18 1.22
CA PRO A 113 7.30 10.25 1.86
C PRO A 113 5.86 10.50 1.36
N ILE A 114 5.14 9.41 1.08
CA ILE A 114 3.71 9.43 0.78
C ILE A 114 2.95 9.50 2.10
N GLU A 115 2.11 10.52 2.28
CA GLU A 115 1.22 10.62 3.44
C GLU A 115 0.08 9.60 3.30
N ARG A 116 0.14 8.47 4.03
CA ARG A 116 -0.94 7.47 4.02
C ARG A 116 -2.17 8.01 4.74
N ILE A 117 -3.33 7.84 4.11
CA ILE A 117 -4.64 8.26 4.64
C ILE A 117 -5.31 7.09 5.38
N ASN A 118 -5.16 5.88 4.89
CA ASN A 118 -5.67 4.65 5.49
C ASN A 118 -4.54 3.73 5.97
N VAL A 119 -4.90 2.61 6.60
CA VAL A 119 -3.94 1.55 6.95
C VAL A 119 -3.70 0.65 5.74
N GLY A 120 -4.77 0.19 5.12
CA GLY A 120 -4.77 -0.61 3.89
C GLY A 120 -4.50 -2.10 4.05
N TYR A 121 -4.37 -2.59 5.29
CA TYR A 121 -3.81 -3.93 5.56
C TYR A 121 -4.65 -5.08 5.00
N ASP A 122 -5.94 -5.14 5.33
CA ASP A 122 -6.79 -6.29 4.97
C ASP A 122 -7.00 -6.41 3.45
N ASP A 123 -7.08 -5.27 2.74
CA ASP A 123 -7.28 -5.22 1.29
C ASP A 123 -5.97 -5.15 0.49
N GLY A 124 -4.84 -4.86 1.15
CA GLY A 124 -3.55 -4.62 0.50
C GLY A 124 -3.53 -3.36 -0.37
N VAL A 125 -4.32 -2.34 -0.02
CA VAL A 125 -4.42 -1.08 -0.78
C VAL A 125 -4.22 0.13 0.11
N VAL A 126 -3.22 0.95 -0.23
CA VAL A 126 -2.94 2.23 0.43
C VAL A 126 -3.48 3.37 -0.42
N ILE A 127 -4.32 4.20 0.19
CA ILE A 127 -4.70 5.53 -0.29
C ILE A 127 -3.76 6.53 0.35
N GLY A 128 -3.13 7.38 -0.46
CA GLY A 128 -2.14 8.33 0.04
C GLY A 128 -1.99 9.60 -0.79
N VAL A 129 -1.23 10.54 -0.25
CA VAL A 129 -0.90 11.82 -0.89
C VAL A 129 0.59 11.88 -1.17
N ILE A 130 0.94 12.08 -2.43
CA ILE A 130 2.30 12.45 -2.85
C ILE A 130 2.38 13.98 -2.82
N PRO A 131 3.17 14.59 -1.92
CA PRO A 131 3.28 16.04 -1.84
C PRO A 131 4.17 16.62 -2.95
N GLY A 132 3.80 17.80 -3.45
CA GLY A 132 4.59 18.58 -4.40
C GLY A 132 4.47 18.07 -5.85
N ASP A 133 5.56 18.21 -6.61
CA ASP A 133 5.56 17.97 -8.07
C ASP A 133 6.12 16.58 -8.45
N ARG A 134 6.19 15.65 -7.50
CA ARG A 134 6.67 14.29 -7.76
C ARG A 134 5.60 13.50 -8.52
N SER A 135 5.77 13.43 -9.84
CA SER A 135 4.87 12.66 -10.71
C SER A 135 5.11 11.15 -10.53
N PRO A 136 4.05 10.33 -10.33
CA PRO A 136 4.17 8.88 -10.30
C PRO A 136 4.67 8.28 -11.63
N GLU A 137 4.69 9.05 -12.73
CA GLU A 137 5.24 8.61 -14.02
C GLU A 137 6.76 8.49 -14.02
N THR A 138 7.42 9.32 -13.20
CA THR A 138 8.89 9.45 -13.19
C THR A 138 9.49 9.10 -11.84
N ALA A 139 8.71 9.23 -10.77
CA ALA A 139 9.13 8.90 -9.42
C ALA A 139 8.85 7.42 -9.11
N PRO A 140 9.87 6.63 -8.73
CA PRO A 140 9.64 5.27 -8.24
C PRO A 140 8.83 5.29 -6.95
N ILE A 141 7.84 4.39 -6.84
CA ILE A 141 7.05 4.20 -5.63
C ILE A 141 7.49 2.91 -4.95
N TYR A 142 7.94 3.00 -3.70
CA TYR A 142 8.57 1.88 -2.98
C TYR A 142 8.52 2.08 -1.46
N PHE A 143 8.61 0.99 -0.71
CA PHE A 143 8.88 1.04 0.72
C PHE A 143 10.37 1.14 1.00
N GLY A 144 10.77 2.16 1.76
CA GLY A 144 12.11 2.35 2.28
C GLY A 144 12.33 1.61 3.61
N SER A 145 13.42 1.96 4.30
CA SER A 145 13.69 1.38 5.63
C SER A 145 12.62 1.77 6.68
N PRO A 146 12.41 0.95 7.72
CA PRO A 146 11.48 1.28 8.80
C PRO A 146 11.90 2.54 9.57
N ASP A 147 10.99 3.50 9.68
CA ASP A 147 11.14 4.68 10.54
C ASP A 147 9.74 5.20 10.93
N TYR A 148 9.71 6.23 11.76
CA TYR A 148 8.49 7.00 12.00
C TYR A 148 8.36 8.09 10.92
N PRO A 149 7.22 8.21 10.23
CA PRO A 149 7.05 9.19 9.15
C PRO A 149 7.40 10.63 9.54
N GLU A 150 7.08 11.05 10.77
CA GLU A 150 7.39 12.38 11.30
C GLU A 150 8.90 12.64 11.53
N ARG A 151 9.74 11.62 11.42
CA ARG A 151 11.21 11.73 11.53
C ARG A 151 11.91 11.78 10.18
N VAL A 152 11.20 11.46 9.10
CA VAL A 152 11.74 11.43 7.74
C VAL A 152 12.08 12.85 7.30
N SER A 153 13.37 13.09 7.09
CA SER A 153 13.88 14.35 6.55
C SER A 153 14.09 14.26 5.03
N ALA A 154 14.24 15.40 4.36
CA ALA A 154 14.59 15.41 2.94
C ALA A 154 15.90 14.64 2.63
N ALA A 155 16.90 14.77 3.50
CA ALA A 155 18.17 14.04 3.37
C ALA A 155 17.99 12.52 3.51
N HIS A 156 17.08 12.09 4.40
CA HIS A 156 16.73 10.69 4.55
C HIS A 156 16.02 10.15 3.30
N GLY A 157 15.01 10.86 2.81
CA GLY A 157 14.30 10.46 1.58
C GLY A 157 15.23 10.33 0.37
N LEU A 158 16.19 11.23 0.20
CA LEU A 158 17.21 11.10 -0.84
C LEU A 158 18.10 9.86 -0.64
N ALA A 159 18.50 9.56 0.60
CA ALA A 159 19.30 8.38 0.90
C ALA A 159 18.54 7.06 0.65
N GLU A 160 17.22 7.03 0.88
CA GLU A 160 16.37 5.89 0.51
C GLU A 160 16.29 5.72 -1.01
N LEU A 161 16.13 6.83 -1.75
CA LEU A 161 16.04 6.80 -3.20
C LEU A 161 17.32 6.23 -3.84
N GLU A 162 18.48 6.65 -3.33
CA GLU A 162 19.77 6.13 -3.79
C GLU A 162 19.97 4.65 -3.42
N ARG A 163 19.53 4.22 -2.22
CA ARG A 163 19.54 2.79 -1.85
C ARG A 163 18.67 1.95 -2.78
N MET A 164 17.46 2.41 -3.05
CA MET A 164 16.51 1.72 -3.91
C MET A 164 17.06 1.60 -5.35
N ARG A 165 17.65 2.67 -5.89
CA ARG A 165 18.32 2.65 -7.20
C ARG A 165 19.52 1.70 -7.22
N ALA A 166 20.35 1.72 -6.18
CA ALA A 166 21.50 0.81 -6.06
C ALA A 166 21.09 -0.66 -5.98
N ALA A 167 19.88 -0.95 -5.48
CA ALA A 167 19.27 -2.28 -5.49
C ALA A 167 18.62 -2.65 -6.83
N GLY A 168 18.74 -1.80 -7.85
CA GLY A 168 18.17 -2.02 -9.19
C GLY A 168 16.69 -1.65 -9.32
N GLY A 169 16.11 -1.00 -8.32
CA GLY A 169 14.74 -0.51 -8.41
C GLY A 169 14.63 0.69 -9.37
N ALA A 170 13.47 0.81 -10.01
CA ALA A 170 13.19 1.81 -11.03
C ALA A 170 11.75 2.32 -10.93
N ALA A 171 11.46 3.39 -11.67
CA ALA A 171 10.08 3.85 -11.86
C ALA A 171 9.22 2.75 -12.53
N ARG A 172 7.92 2.82 -12.31
CA ARG A 172 6.96 1.88 -12.91
C ARG A 172 6.93 2.06 -14.43
N PRO A 173 6.59 1.01 -15.21
CA PRO A 173 6.44 1.14 -16.66
C PRO A 173 5.42 2.23 -17.00
N ALA A 174 5.72 3.07 -18.00
CA ALA A 174 4.86 4.18 -18.39
C ALA A 174 3.44 3.76 -18.75
N THR A 175 3.27 2.54 -19.29
CA THR A 175 1.96 1.96 -19.61
C THR A 175 1.10 1.71 -18.37
N GLU A 176 1.72 1.24 -17.28
CA GLU A 176 1.02 1.02 -16.02
C GLU A 176 0.58 2.35 -15.42
N VAL A 177 1.49 3.33 -15.36
CA VAL A 177 1.16 4.64 -14.80
C VAL A 177 0.09 5.33 -15.63
N SER A 178 0.15 5.23 -16.96
CA SER A 178 -0.85 5.85 -17.86
C SER A 178 -2.25 5.27 -17.66
N SER A 179 -2.38 3.99 -17.33
CA SER A 179 -3.68 3.37 -17.01
C SER A 179 -4.25 3.85 -15.67
N ALA A 180 -3.39 4.18 -14.72
CA ALA A 180 -3.78 4.67 -13.39
C ALA A 180 -4.02 6.18 -13.34
N LEU A 181 -3.33 6.93 -14.21
CA LEU A 181 -3.32 8.38 -14.19
C LEU A 181 -4.61 8.93 -14.82
N SER A 182 -5.37 9.67 -14.03
CA SER A 182 -6.48 10.46 -14.56
C SER A 182 -5.94 11.70 -15.25
N VAL A 183 -6.34 11.89 -16.51
CA VAL A 183 -5.94 13.05 -17.34
C VAL A 183 -6.50 14.36 -16.78
N GLU A 184 -7.65 14.31 -16.11
CA GLU A 184 -8.28 15.48 -15.52
C GLU A 184 -7.79 15.70 -14.10
N PRO A 185 -7.24 16.87 -13.75
CA PRO A 185 -6.96 17.22 -12.37
C PRO A 185 -8.21 17.07 -11.50
N LEU A 186 -8.01 16.77 -10.22
CA LEU A 186 -9.08 16.79 -9.24
C LEU A 186 -9.54 18.25 -9.11
N ALA A 187 -10.68 18.55 -9.73
CA ALA A 187 -11.26 19.88 -9.81
C ALA A 187 -12.53 19.93 -8.94
N LEU A 188 -12.35 19.90 -7.63
CA LEU A 188 -13.41 20.22 -6.66
C LEU A 188 -13.19 21.68 -6.25
N ALA A 189 -14.23 22.50 -6.25
CA ALA A 189 -14.14 23.91 -5.83
C ALA A 189 -15.07 24.15 -4.62
N PRO A 190 -14.57 24.68 -3.49
CA PRO A 190 -13.15 24.90 -3.18
C PRO A 190 -12.40 23.57 -3.00
N MET A 191 -11.12 23.54 -3.39
CA MET A 191 -10.24 22.42 -3.12
C MET A 191 -9.48 22.70 -1.82
N ASP A 192 -10.09 22.34 -0.69
CA ASP A 192 -9.41 22.37 0.60
C ASP A 192 -8.99 20.96 1.06
N LYS A 193 -8.40 20.89 2.25
CA LYS A 193 -8.00 19.60 2.84
C LYS A 193 -9.21 18.67 3.03
N ALA A 194 -10.38 19.19 3.42
CA ALA A 194 -11.56 18.38 3.62
C ALA A 194 -12.06 17.79 2.29
N ALA A 195 -12.07 18.57 1.20
CA ALA A 195 -12.40 18.11 -0.13
C ALA A 195 -11.46 16.99 -0.63
N LEU A 196 -10.15 17.16 -0.43
CA LEU A 196 -9.16 16.12 -0.75
C LEU A 196 -9.44 14.83 0.04
N TYR A 197 -9.74 14.95 1.34
CA TYR A 197 -9.97 13.81 2.22
C TYR A 197 -11.33 13.12 1.93
N ARG A 198 -12.37 13.86 1.52
CA ARG A 198 -13.63 13.28 1.03
C ARG A 198 -13.40 12.42 -0.21
N GLU A 199 -12.60 12.91 -1.17
CA GLU A 199 -12.24 12.11 -2.34
C GLU A 199 -11.41 10.88 -1.95
N ALA A 200 -10.49 11.01 -1.00
CA ALA A 200 -9.78 9.85 -0.45
C ALA A 200 -10.74 8.83 0.17
N GLY A 201 -11.74 9.29 0.94
CA GLY A 201 -12.79 8.43 1.48
C GLY A 201 -13.59 7.70 0.39
N ARG A 202 -13.85 8.34 -0.76
CA ARG A 202 -14.45 7.66 -1.93
C ARG A 202 -13.54 6.56 -2.48
N LEU A 203 -12.22 6.79 -2.53
CA LEU A 203 -11.26 5.78 -2.97
C LEU A 203 -11.13 4.62 -1.99
N ILE A 204 -11.18 4.88 -0.68
CA ILE A 204 -11.19 3.81 0.34
C ILE A 204 -12.44 2.95 0.17
N ALA A 205 -13.63 3.54 0.03
CA ALA A 205 -14.86 2.78 -0.20
C ALA A 205 -14.79 1.89 -1.46
N LEU A 206 -14.03 2.31 -2.49
CA LEU A 206 -13.91 1.59 -3.75
C LEU A 206 -12.82 0.50 -3.72
N TYR A 207 -11.66 0.78 -3.12
CA TYR A 207 -10.46 -0.07 -3.24
C TYR A 207 -10.00 -0.70 -1.93
N ALA A 208 -10.47 -0.22 -0.78
CA ALA A 208 -10.18 -0.75 0.55
C ALA A 208 -11.47 -0.87 1.40
N PRO A 209 -12.46 -1.67 0.94
CA PRO A 209 -13.78 -1.73 1.56
C PRO A 209 -13.78 -2.26 3.00
N SER A 210 -12.72 -2.95 3.45
CA SER A 210 -12.56 -3.35 4.85
C SER A 210 -12.51 -2.14 5.81
N GLU A 211 -12.08 -0.96 5.30
CA GLU A 211 -11.99 0.29 6.05
C GLU A 211 -13.21 1.21 5.81
N SER A 212 -14.39 0.63 5.59
CA SER A 212 -15.65 1.36 5.34
C SER A 212 -15.98 2.44 6.38
N SER A 213 -15.75 2.20 7.67
CA SER A 213 -15.99 3.21 8.70
C SER A 213 -15.11 4.46 8.54
N LEU A 214 -13.84 4.27 8.15
CA LEU A 214 -12.94 5.39 7.85
C LEU A 214 -13.39 6.12 6.58
N ALA A 215 -13.84 5.38 5.56
CA ALA A 215 -14.37 5.97 4.34
C ALA A 215 -15.57 6.90 4.63
N GLU A 216 -16.52 6.45 5.45
CA GLU A 216 -17.69 7.23 5.87
C GLU A 216 -17.30 8.48 6.66
N GLU A 217 -16.37 8.36 7.62
CA GLU A 217 -15.85 9.48 8.41
C GLU A 217 -15.24 10.57 7.51
N LEU A 218 -14.37 10.16 6.58
CA LEU A 218 -13.69 11.08 5.68
C LEU A 218 -14.67 11.75 4.71
N GLN A 219 -15.67 11.02 4.21
CA GLN A 219 -16.70 11.58 3.33
C GLN A 219 -17.63 12.56 4.07
N ALA A 220 -17.81 12.41 5.38
CA ALA A 220 -18.60 13.31 6.22
C ALA A 220 -17.85 14.59 6.64
N MET A 221 -16.54 14.69 6.38
CA MET A 221 -15.72 15.84 6.72
C MET A 221 -16.23 17.10 6.00
N ARG A 222 -16.43 18.18 6.76
CA ARG A 222 -16.92 19.47 6.24
C ARG A 222 -15.78 20.40 5.89
#